data_AF-A0A0Q0DGK2-F1
#
_entry.id   AF-A0A0Q0DGK2-F1
#
_cell.length_a   1.000
_cell.length_b   1.000
_cell.length_c   1.000
_cell.angle_alpha   90.00
_cell.angle_beta   90.00
_cell.angle_gamma   90.00
#
_symmetry.space_group_name_H-M   'P 1'
#
loop_
_entity.id
_entity.type
_entity.pdbx_description
1 polymer ?
#
loop_
_entity_poly.entity_id
_entity_poly.type
_entity_poly.pdbx_seq_one_letter_code
_entity_poly.pdbx_strand_id
1 'polypeptide(L)'
;MCRKTIEGVCTEHGVTERNLSLSLKKMKEAGLIDERLFEWSDALRIVGNEAAHGVGVSIAQPDARDTIEFTNAILDYLFSYRDRFEQFKKRRAGEA
;
A
#
# COMPACT_ATOMS: atom_id res chain seq x y z
N MET A 1 -3.64 3.87 -12.09
CA MET A 1 -4.12 2.58 -11.56
C MET A 1 -3.55 2.34 -10.16
N CYS A 2 -2.25 2.14 -9.98
CA CYS A 2 -1.62 1.85 -8.68
C CYS A 2 -1.98 2.84 -7.55
N ARG A 3 -1.84 4.15 -7.78
CA ARG A 3 -2.27 5.18 -6.80
C ARG A 3 -3.73 5.04 -6.37
N LYS A 4 -4.64 4.75 -7.31
CA LYS A 4 -6.06 4.54 -7.01
C LYS A 4 -6.28 3.25 -6.21
N THR A 5 -5.52 2.21 -6.51
CA THR A 5 -5.51 0.98 -5.72
C THR A 5 -5.10 1.26 -4.27
N ILE A 6 -4.02 2.00 -4.04
CA ILE A 6 -3.57 2.37 -2.69
C ILE A 6 -4.60 3.25 -1.96
N GLU A 7 -5.29 4.17 -2.67
CA GLU A 7 -6.45 4.89 -2.08
C GLU A 7 -7.55 3.91 -1.63
N GLY A 8 -7.89 2.93 -2.48
CA GLY A 8 -8.88 1.90 -2.16
C GLY A 8 -8.49 1.05 -0.96
N VAL A 9 -7.20 0.71 -0.82
CA VAL A 9 -6.66 0.01 0.36
C VAL A 9 -6.90 0.82 1.64
N CYS A 10 -6.60 2.12 1.64
CA CYS A 10 -6.88 2.96 2.80
C CYS A 10 -8.38 2.95 3.15
N THR A 11 -9.25 3.10 2.14
CA THR A 11 -10.70 3.07 2.34
C THR A 11 -11.21 1.74 2.89
N GLU A 12 -10.69 0.61 2.39
CA GLU A 12 -11.07 -0.72 2.88
C GLU A 12 -10.72 -0.93 4.35
N HIS A 13 -9.64 -0.32 4.82
CA HIS A 13 -9.26 -0.32 6.24
C HIS A 13 -9.91 0.82 7.05
N GLY A 14 -10.94 1.49 6.51
CA GLY A 14 -11.69 2.54 7.20
C GLY A 14 -10.93 3.86 7.36
N VAL A 15 -9.84 4.05 6.62
CA VAL A 15 -9.01 5.26 6.68
C VAL A 15 -9.31 6.16 5.48
N THR A 16 -9.98 7.28 5.73
CA THR A 16 -10.26 8.30 4.72
C THR A 16 -9.86 9.67 5.25
N GLU A 17 -8.74 10.19 4.77
CA GLU A 17 -8.24 11.52 5.10
C GLU A 17 -8.35 12.47 3.91
N ARG A 18 -8.03 13.75 4.14
CA ARG A 18 -8.08 14.80 3.12
C ARG A 18 -7.25 14.48 1.86
N ASN A 19 -6.18 13.71 1.99
CA ASN A 19 -5.38 13.26 0.85
C ASN A 19 -4.68 11.92 1.16
N LEU A 20 -4.18 11.25 0.12
CA LEU A 20 -3.55 9.94 0.25
C LEU A 20 -2.33 9.94 1.18
N SER A 21 -1.51 11.00 1.21
CA SER A 21 -0.35 11.07 2.10
C SER A 21 -0.77 11.03 3.58
N LEU A 22 -1.83 11.77 3.94
CA LEU A 22 -2.40 11.74 5.29
C LEU A 22 -3.05 10.39 5.61
N SER A 23 -3.76 9.77 4.65
CA SER A 23 -4.31 8.43 4.83
C SER A 23 -3.21 7.41 5.11
N LEU A 24 -2.11 7.42 4.36
CA LEU A 24 -0.98 6.52 4.57
C LEU A 24 -0.31 6.73 5.93
N LYS A 25 -0.15 7.99 6.34
CA LYS A 25 0.39 8.31 7.67
C LYS A 25 -0.51 7.74 8.77
N LYS A 26 -1.83 7.89 8.66
CA LYS A 26 -2.78 7.32 9.61
C LYS A 26 -2.82 5.80 9.60
N MET A 27 -2.70 5.16 8.44
CA MET A 27 -2.57 3.70 8.32
C MET A 27 -1.36 3.19 9.13
N LYS A 28 -0.22 3.90 9.05
CA LYS A 28 1.00 3.59 9.81
C LYS A 28 0.81 3.84 11.31
N GLU A 29 0.26 5.00 11.70
CA GLU A 29 -0.01 5.34 13.10
C GLU A 29 -0.98 4.35 13.77
N ALA A 30 -1.94 3.80 13.02
CA ALA A 30 -2.86 2.78 13.47
C ALA A 30 -2.27 1.35 13.47
N GLY A 31 -1.02 1.16 13.03
CA GLY A 31 -0.37 -0.16 12.94
C GLY A 31 -0.98 -1.08 11.89
N LEU A 32 -1.68 -0.53 10.89
CA LEU A 32 -2.24 -1.29 9.76
C LEU A 32 -1.17 -1.62 8.72
N ILE A 33 -0.20 -0.73 8.54
CA ILE A 33 1.02 -0.93 7.76
C ILE A 33 2.24 -0.61 8.61
N ASP A 34 3.37 -1.25 8.31
CA ASP A 34 4.66 -0.94 8.91
C ASP A 34 5.40 0.18 8.14
N GLU A 35 6.60 0.53 8.62
CA GLU A 35 7.45 1.55 7.99
C GLU A 35 7.74 1.23 6.51
N ARG A 36 8.05 -0.04 6.19
CA ARG A 36 8.45 -0.44 4.84
C ARG A 36 7.29 -0.27 3.86
N LEU A 37 6.11 -0.73 4.24
CA LEU A 37 4.91 -0.61 3.41
C LEU A 37 4.45 0.84 3.28
N PHE A 38 4.67 1.65 4.31
CA PHE A 38 4.47 3.10 4.24
C PHE A 38 5.40 3.76 3.21
N GLU A 39 6.70 3.49 3.28
CA GLU A 39 7.69 4.01 2.32
C GLU A 39 7.31 3.66 0.87
N TRP A 40 6.97 2.39 0.63
CA TRP A 40 6.57 1.93 -0.70
C TRP A 40 5.30 2.64 -1.17
N SER A 41 4.28 2.69 -0.34
CA SER A 41 3.01 3.32 -0.68
C SER A 41 3.16 4.83 -0.97
N ASP A 42 4.01 5.53 -0.22
CA ASP A 42 4.24 6.96 -0.43
C ASP A 42 5.03 7.22 -1.73
N ALA A 43 6.02 6.38 -2.05
CA ALA A 43 6.72 6.44 -3.34
C ALA A 43 5.75 6.21 -4.52
N LEU A 44 4.88 5.19 -4.43
CA LEU A 44 3.87 4.89 -5.47
C LEU A 44 2.85 6.02 -5.61
N ARG A 45 2.51 6.73 -4.53
CA ARG A 45 1.67 7.94 -4.59
C ARG A 45 2.33 9.04 -5.39
N ILE A 46 3.64 9.26 -5.23
CA ILE A 46 4.39 10.29 -5.95
C ILE A 46 4.41 9.97 -7.45
N VAL A 47 4.81 8.74 -7.83
CA VAL A 47 4.81 8.29 -9.23
C VAL A 47 3.41 8.40 -9.84
N GLY A 48 2.37 8.01 -9.10
CA GLY A 48 1.00 8.12 -9.58
C GLY A 48 0.48 9.55 -9.74
N ASN A 49 0.98 10.50 -8.93
CA ASN A 49 0.67 11.92 -9.10
C ASN A 49 1.34 12.47 -10.36
N GLU A 50 2.61 12.13 -10.60
CA GLU A 50 3.36 12.51 -11.79
C GLU A 50 2.68 11.97 -13.06
N ALA A 51 2.28 10.70 -13.06
CA ALA A 51 1.57 10.08 -14.17
C ALA A 51 0.22 10.74 -14.49
N ALA A 52 -0.47 11.26 -13.48
CA ALA A 52 -1.81 11.84 -13.63
C ALA A 52 -1.80 13.32 -14.06
N HIS A 53 -0.75 14.06 -13.70
CA HIS A 53 -0.67 15.51 -13.92
C HIS A 53 0.44 15.94 -14.88
N GLY A 54 1.40 15.07 -15.18
CA GLY A 54 2.58 15.36 -15.98
C GLY A 54 2.32 15.29 -17.48
N VAL A 55 1.81 16.37 -18.08
CA VAL A 55 1.83 16.51 -19.54
C VAL A 55 3.29 16.57 -19.99
N GLY A 56 3.77 15.52 -20.66
CA GLY A 56 5.17 15.40 -21.11
C GLY A 56 6.09 14.61 -20.19
N VAL A 57 5.60 14.04 -19.09
CA VAL A 57 6.37 13.12 -18.25
C VAL A 57 6.37 11.73 -18.89
N SER A 58 7.56 11.20 -19.18
CA SER A 58 7.75 9.82 -19.63
C SER A 58 8.21 8.97 -18.46
N ILE A 59 7.40 7.99 -18.06
CA ILE A 59 7.79 6.98 -17.08
C ILE A 59 8.49 5.84 -17.84
N ALA A 60 9.69 5.46 -17.39
CA ALA A 60 10.41 4.37 -18.02
C ALA A 60 9.67 3.04 -17.79
N GLN A 61 9.77 2.12 -18.76
CA GLN A 61 9.14 0.80 -18.66
C GLN A 61 9.51 0.04 -17.37
N PRO A 62 10.78 0.03 -16.90
CA PRO A 62 11.14 -0.61 -15.64
C PRO A 62 10.41 0.01 -14.44
N ASP A 63 10.39 1.34 -14.33
CA ASP A 63 9.73 2.03 -13.23
C ASP A 63 8.22 1.76 -13.19
N ALA A 64 7.58 1.72 -14.37
CA ALA A 64 6.17 1.38 -14.50
C ALA A 64 5.89 -0.07 -14.05
N ARG A 65 6.78 -1.01 -14.39
CA ARG A 65 6.69 -2.40 -13.97
C ARG A 65 6.85 -2.54 -12.47
N ASP A 66 7.89 -1.92 -11.90
CA ASP A 66 8.15 -1.94 -10.46
C ASP A 66 6.98 -1.34 -9.69
N THR A 67 6.37 -0.27 -10.20
CA THR A 67 5.16 0.33 -9.61
C THR A 67 4.02 -0.68 -9.48
N ILE A 68 3.83 -1.55 -10.47
CA ILE A 68 2.81 -2.61 -10.43
C ILE A 68 3.23 -3.72 -9.46
N GLU A 69 4.47 -4.18 -9.52
CA GLU A 69 4.98 -5.25 -8.67
C GLU A 69 4.93 -4.89 -7.18
N PHE A 70 5.33 -3.67 -6.81
CA PHE A 70 5.22 -3.19 -5.43
C PHE A 70 3.76 -3.00 -4.99
N THR A 71 2.87 -2.56 -5.89
CA THR A 71 1.43 -2.48 -5.57
C THR A 71 0.88 -3.87 -5.23
N ASN A 72 1.22 -4.89 -6.03
CA ASN A 72 0.80 -6.26 -5.77
C ASN A 72 1.39 -6.79 -4.45
N ALA A 73 2.67 -6.53 -4.17
CA ALA A 73 3.29 -6.94 -2.92
C ALA A 73 2.61 -6.31 -1.68
N ILE A 74 2.18 -5.05 -1.77
CA ILE A 74 1.41 -4.38 -0.70
C ILE A 74 0.06 -5.09 -0.49
N LEU A 75 -0.65 -5.42 -1.57
CA LEU A 75 -1.93 -6.13 -1.50
C LEU A 75 -1.77 -7.53 -0.91
N ASP A 76 -0.78 -8.29 -1.37
CA ASP A 76 -0.49 -9.63 -0.85
C ASP A 76 -0.15 -9.60 0.63
N TYR A 77 0.62 -8.61 1.07
CA TYR A 77 0.89 -8.45 2.49
C TYR A 77 -0.37 -8.18 3.30
N LEU A 78 -1.14 -7.16 2.89
CA LEU A 78 -2.28 -6.65 3.67
C LEU A 78 -3.46 -7.62 3.71
N PHE A 79 -3.74 -8.30 2.61
CA PHE A 79 -4.92 -9.16 2.47
C PHE A 79 -4.64 -10.66 2.54
N SER A 80 -3.36 -11.08 2.61
CA SER A 80 -3.02 -12.50 2.69
C SER A 80 -2.00 -12.77 3.79
N TYR A 81 -0.78 -12.23 3.69
CA TYR A 81 0.31 -12.66 4.58
C TYR A 81 0.11 -12.23 6.03
N ARG A 82 -0.46 -11.03 6.28
CA ARG A 82 -0.76 -10.55 7.63
C ARG A 82 -1.67 -11.53 8.38
N ASP A 83 -2.83 -11.84 7.80
CA ASP A 83 -3.82 -12.72 8.42
C ASP A 83 -3.31 -14.15 8.55
N ARG A 84 -2.61 -14.66 7.52
CA ARG A 84 -1.99 -15.99 7.55
C ARG A 84 -0.95 -16.09 8.66
N PHE A 85 -0.19 -15.03 8.91
CA PHE A 85 0.80 -14.99 9.97
C PHE A 85 0.15 -14.93 11.36
N GLU A 86 -0.91 -14.14 11.53
CA GLU A 86 -1.65 -14.12 12.80
C GLU A 86 -2.33 -15.46 13.10
N GLN A 87 -2.92 -16.12 12.10
CA GLN A 87 -3.43 -17.48 12.24
C GLN A 87 -2.32 -18.48 12.59
N PHE A 88 -1.15 -18.36 11.98
CA PHE A 88 0.02 -19.17 12.32
C PHE A 88 0.43 -18.98 13.78
N LYS A 89 0.47 -17.75 14.28
CA LYS A 89 0.76 -17.45 15.69
C LYS A 89 -0.24 -18.10 16.64
N LYS A 90 -1.55 -17.98 16.36
CA LYS A 90 -2.60 -18.62 17.17
C LYS A 90 -2.46 -20.14 17.24
N ARG A 91 -2.19 -20.78 16.09
CA ARG A 91 -1.91 -22.24 16.04
C ARG A 91 -0.71 -22.63 16.91
N ARG A 92 0.35 -21.83 16.89
CA ARG A 92 1.56 -22.07 17.70
C ARG A 92 1.34 -21.84 19.20
N ALA A 93 0.41 -20.97 19.56
CA ALA A 93 0.02 -20.69 20.95
C ALA A 93 -1.01 -21.70 21.51
N GLY A 94 -1.60 -22.55 20.66
CA GLY A 94 -2.66 -23.48 21.07
C GLY A 94 -4.05 -22.85 21.18
N GLU A 95 -4.25 -21.69 20.54
CA GLU A 95 -5.48 -20.89 20.58
C GLU A 95 -6.38 -21.11 19.34
N ALA A 96 -6.11 -22.17 18.57
CA ALA A 96 -6.73 -22.44 17.27
C ALA A 96 -7.79 -23.54 17.33
#